data_AF-A0A9W6UAY6-F1
#
_entry.id   AF-A0A9W6UAY6-F1
#
_cell.length_a   1.000
_cell.length_b   1.000
_cell.length_c   1.000
_cell.angle_alpha   90.00
_cell.angle_beta   90.00
_cell.angle_gamma   90.00
#
_symmetry.space_group_name_H-M   'P 1'
#
loop_
_entity.id
_entity.type
_entity.pdbx_description
1 polymer ?
#
loop_
_entity_poly.entity_id
_entity_poly.type
_entity_poly.pdbx_seq_one_letter_code
_entity_poly.pdbx_strand_id
1 'polypeptide(L)'
;MLSRLPLLVGDPSLLVHAGIGSTPKLTISKAEVGSKENEACSNRGRCDLTSGVCTCYVGYTTTGWTSGDCSVRTCPEGIAWFDTPIADNRAHSMAICSGVGVCDVSLGACTCPPPFEGAACERLMCPPGTDPVCNGHGRCLTMAELALEARNDLGDPLSVTYGSTPNNPFTWDFNKIQGCICDAGFEGHDCSRRSCPRGDDPRTTNQAREVQTIRCVYTAPATFTLRFRGKVSPPLSSSMLAADVQAALASVSTIGDVQVSYSAGPNSGACTLSSQPTNTISITFISALGDLPPLKVNADRNTVLLPVFTINSDGISGSIRGTNENAECSNNGLCDYATGTCQCFDGMASSNGLGGLGLRADCGYLVPETVRLADVSEI
;
A
#
# COMPACT_ATOMS: atom_id res chain seq x y z
N MET A 1 30.93 -0.44 38.17
CA MET A 1 31.06 -1.16 39.45
C MET A 1 32.24 -2.10 39.33
N LEU A 2 33.28 -1.90 40.14
CA LEU A 2 34.42 -2.83 40.24
C LEU A 2 33.88 -4.23 40.58
N SER A 3 34.01 -5.20 39.67
CA SER A 3 33.84 -6.60 40.04
C SER A 3 34.93 -6.89 41.06
N ARG A 4 34.54 -7.10 42.31
CA ARG A 4 35.46 -7.50 43.37
C ARG A 4 36.26 -8.69 42.85
N LEU A 5 37.57 -8.53 42.73
CA LEU A 5 38.49 -9.65 42.69
C LEU A 5 38.08 -10.62 43.80
N PRO A 6 38.11 -11.94 43.59
CA PRO A 6 37.80 -12.87 44.66
C PRO A 6 38.70 -12.52 45.84
N LEU A 7 38.07 -12.17 46.96
CA LEU A 7 38.79 -12.02 48.21
C LEU A 7 39.45 -13.37 48.45
N LEU A 8 40.78 -13.40 48.54
CA LEU A 8 41.51 -14.54 49.08
C LEU A 8 41.15 -14.64 50.57
N VAL A 9 39.97 -15.18 50.88
CA VAL A 9 39.61 -15.56 52.24
C VAL A 9 40.26 -16.91 52.47
N GLY A 10 41.42 -16.91 53.13
CA GLY A 10 41.94 -18.14 53.72
C GLY A 10 40.94 -18.59 54.79
N ASP A 11 40.46 -19.84 54.70
CA ASP A 11 39.65 -20.44 55.75
C ASP A 11 40.52 -20.63 57.01
N PRO A 12 40.27 -19.88 58.11
CA PRO A 12 41.10 -19.97 59.32
C PRO A 12 41.00 -21.34 59.99
N SER A 13 39.94 -22.11 59.71
CA SER A 13 39.72 -23.44 60.29
C SER A 13 40.63 -24.53 59.70
N LEU A 14 41.30 -24.25 58.57
CA LEU A 14 42.27 -25.14 57.93
C LEU A 14 43.73 -24.85 58.32
N LEU A 15 43.98 -23.84 59.17
CA LEU A 15 45.31 -23.55 59.72
C LEU A 15 45.60 -24.43 60.93
N VAL A 16 46.08 -25.65 60.68
CA VAL A 16 46.53 -26.55 61.75
C VAL A 16 47.98 -26.20 62.12
N HIS A 17 48.18 -25.69 63.33
CA HIS A 17 49.52 -25.39 63.86
C HIS A 17 50.20 -26.68 64.33
N ALA A 18 51.05 -27.28 63.47
CA ALA A 18 51.82 -28.46 63.83
C ALA A 18 53.21 -28.08 64.37
N GLY A 19 53.26 -27.78 65.68
CA GLY A 19 54.49 -27.80 66.48
C GLY A 19 55.49 -26.66 66.26
N ILE A 20 56.16 -26.27 67.35
CA ILE A 20 57.25 -25.28 67.36
C ILE A 20 58.44 -25.87 66.58
N GLY A 21 58.76 -25.31 65.41
CA GLY A 21 59.96 -25.64 64.63
C GLY A 21 59.78 -25.98 63.14
N SER A 22 58.55 -26.02 62.63
CA SER A 22 58.28 -26.36 61.21
C SER A 22 57.72 -25.17 60.44
N THR A 23 58.16 -24.94 59.20
CA THR A 23 57.55 -23.97 58.29
C THR A 23 56.12 -24.40 57.93
N PRO A 24 55.07 -23.60 58.19
CA PRO A 24 53.71 -23.98 57.86
C PRO A 24 53.54 -24.04 56.34
N LYS A 25 53.00 -25.16 55.85
CA LYS A 25 52.75 -25.37 54.42
C LYS A 25 51.37 -24.81 54.06
N LEU A 26 51.34 -23.60 53.52
CA LEU A 26 50.12 -23.00 52.98
C LEU A 26 49.78 -23.67 51.65
N THR A 27 48.65 -24.37 51.58
CA THR A 27 48.15 -24.95 50.32
C THR A 27 47.02 -24.06 49.82
N ILE A 28 47.27 -23.30 48.75
CA ILE A 28 46.24 -22.50 48.08
C ILE A 28 45.53 -23.40 47.08
N SER A 29 44.27 -23.75 47.35
CA SER A 29 43.40 -24.45 46.39
C SER A 29 42.48 -23.47 45.69
N LYS A 30 42.35 -23.60 44.36
CA LYS A 30 41.41 -22.82 43.55
C LYS A 30 39.97 -23.22 43.93
N ALA A 31 39.26 -22.34 44.62
CA ALA A 31 37.91 -22.62 45.13
C ALA A 31 36.86 -22.75 44.01
N GLU A 32 36.97 -21.92 42.97
CA GLU A 32 36.13 -22.02 41.77
C GLU A 32 36.94 -21.67 40.51
N VAL A 33 36.69 -22.41 39.42
CA VAL A 33 37.11 -22.00 38.08
C VAL A 33 36.01 -21.12 37.52
N GLY A 34 36.24 -19.81 37.46
CA GLY A 34 35.34 -18.92 36.74
C GLY A 34 35.13 -19.43 35.31
N SER A 35 33.87 -19.55 34.88
CA SER A 35 33.48 -20.08 33.57
C SER A 35 33.40 -19.00 32.48
N LYS A 36 33.86 -17.78 32.76
CA LYS A 36 33.89 -16.68 31.79
C LYS A 36 35.31 -16.50 31.27
N GLU A 37 35.42 -16.47 29.96
CA GLU A 37 36.67 -16.28 29.23
C GLU A 37 37.25 -14.88 29.51
N ASN A 38 38.51 -14.82 29.98
CA ASN A 38 39.24 -13.56 30.21
C ASN A 38 39.93 -13.13 28.91
N GLU A 39 39.14 -12.98 27.84
CA GLU A 39 39.65 -12.68 26.50
C GLU A 39 39.66 -11.16 26.29
N ALA A 40 40.80 -10.64 25.83
CA ALA A 40 40.97 -9.21 25.63
C ALA A 40 39.90 -8.69 24.65
N CYS A 41 39.19 -7.63 25.06
CA CYS A 41 38.09 -7.04 24.29
C CYS A 41 37.02 -8.06 23.88
N SER A 42 36.77 -9.08 24.70
CA SER A 42 35.75 -10.11 24.49
C SER A 42 35.86 -10.82 23.14
N ASN A 43 37.07 -10.92 22.55
CA ASN A 43 37.31 -11.40 21.19
C ASN A 43 36.50 -10.66 20.09
N ARG A 44 36.04 -9.45 20.40
CA ARG A 44 35.15 -8.62 19.57
C ARG A 44 35.73 -7.23 19.35
N GLY A 45 37.02 -7.07 19.62
CA GLY A 45 37.76 -5.85 19.38
C GLY A 45 39.25 -6.06 19.46
N ARG A 46 40.00 -5.06 19.03
CA ARG A 46 41.45 -5.01 19.16
C ARG A 46 41.83 -4.25 20.43
N CYS A 47 42.61 -4.87 21.31
CA CYS A 47 43.14 -4.22 22.50
C CYS A 47 44.39 -3.40 22.14
N ASP A 48 44.42 -2.11 22.49
CA ASP A 48 45.67 -1.37 22.60
C ASP A 48 46.31 -1.70 23.96
N LEU A 49 47.39 -2.47 23.91
CA LEU A 49 48.10 -2.94 25.11
C LEU A 49 48.81 -1.80 25.87
N THR A 50 48.94 -0.61 25.29
CA THR A 50 49.57 0.55 25.92
C THR A 50 48.59 1.33 26.77
N SER A 51 47.38 1.57 26.25
CA SER A 51 46.32 2.33 26.92
C SER A 51 45.31 1.44 27.66
N GLY A 52 45.26 0.14 27.34
CA GLY A 52 44.25 -0.79 27.83
C GLY A 52 42.87 -0.59 27.18
N VAL A 53 42.76 0.24 26.13
CA VAL A 53 41.50 0.57 25.47
C VAL A 53 41.21 -0.42 24.34
N CYS A 54 39.96 -0.88 24.25
CA CYS A 54 39.49 -1.73 23.17
C CYS A 54 38.93 -0.91 22.00
N THR A 55 39.31 -1.27 20.77
CA THR A 55 38.67 -0.82 19.54
C THR A 55 37.75 -1.93 19.03
N CYS A 56 36.45 -1.78 19.21
CA CYS A 56 35.49 -2.83 18.86
C CYS A 56 35.30 -3.02 17.36
N TYR A 57 35.01 -4.26 16.96
CA TYR A 57 34.59 -4.59 15.60
C TYR A 57 33.18 -4.07 15.31
N VAL A 58 32.83 -3.95 14.03
CA VAL A 58 31.50 -3.49 13.59
C VAL A 58 30.39 -4.33 14.24
N GLY A 59 29.37 -3.65 14.76
CA GLY A 59 28.27 -4.27 15.52
C GLY A 59 28.52 -4.41 17.02
N TYR A 60 29.66 -3.94 17.53
CA TYR A 60 29.98 -3.85 18.95
C TYR A 60 30.42 -2.41 19.30
N THR A 61 30.05 -1.90 20.48
CA THR A 61 30.23 -0.48 20.84
C THR A 61 31.17 -0.27 22.03
N THR A 62 31.88 0.86 22.01
CA THR A 62 32.56 1.49 23.16
C THR A 62 31.89 2.80 23.58
N THR A 63 30.87 3.24 22.86
CA THR A 63 30.23 4.56 22.96
C THR A 63 28.97 4.52 23.81
N GLY A 64 28.84 5.50 24.72
CA GLY A 64 27.69 5.70 25.61
C GLY A 64 27.65 4.71 26.77
N TRP A 65 28.27 5.04 27.92
CA TRP A 65 28.22 4.32 29.22
C TRP A 65 28.26 2.77 29.21
N THR A 66 28.61 2.14 28.10
CA THR A 66 28.56 0.70 27.88
C THR A 66 29.95 0.17 27.60
N SER A 67 30.10 -1.10 27.95
CA SER A 67 31.34 -1.73 28.40
C SER A 67 32.48 -1.54 27.39
N GLY A 68 33.54 -0.84 27.80
CA GLY A 68 34.74 -0.62 26.97
C GLY A 68 35.54 -1.90 26.65
N ASP A 69 34.89 -3.06 26.68
CA ASP A 69 35.42 -4.41 26.47
C ASP A 69 34.79 -5.12 25.24
N CYS A 70 33.97 -4.43 24.44
CA CYS A 70 33.31 -4.96 23.24
C CYS A 70 32.37 -6.15 23.47
N SER A 71 31.93 -6.40 24.71
CA SER A 71 30.98 -7.47 25.01
C SER A 71 29.54 -7.15 24.56
N VAL A 72 29.23 -5.86 24.39
CA VAL A 72 27.90 -5.33 24.05
C VAL A 72 27.74 -5.07 22.55
N ARG A 73 26.60 -5.49 22.00
CA ARG A 73 26.23 -5.23 20.61
C ARG A 73 25.62 -3.84 20.42
N THR A 74 25.88 -3.24 19.27
CA THR A 74 25.30 -1.96 18.86
C THR A 74 23.90 -2.17 18.32
N CYS A 75 22.92 -1.46 18.88
CA CYS A 75 21.57 -1.42 18.33
C CYS A 75 21.48 -0.46 17.14
N PRO A 76 20.57 -0.71 16.19
CA PRO A 76 20.37 0.17 15.05
C PRO A 76 19.84 1.54 15.49
N GLU A 77 20.21 2.56 14.73
CA GLU A 77 19.72 3.92 14.89
C GLU A 77 18.76 4.26 13.77
N GLY A 78 17.75 5.07 14.10
CA GLY A 78 16.83 5.65 13.14
C GLY A 78 16.59 7.12 13.49
N ILE A 79 15.95 7.85 12.58
CA ILE A 79 15.50 9.22 12.84
C ILE A 79 14.63 9.21 14.09
N ALA A 80 14.92 10.07 15.07
CA ALA A 80 14.21 10.12 16.35
C ALA A 80 12.73 10.50 16.16
N TRP A 81 11.83 9.89 16.93
CA TRP A 81 10.42 10.31 16.98
C TRP A 81 10.23 11.63 17.69
N PHE A 82 11.01 11.85 18.74
CA PHE A 82 10.96 13.02 19.59
C PHE A 82 12.39 13.48 19.85
N ASP A 83 12.72 14.72 19.51
CA ASP A 83 13.97 15.34 19.90
C ASP A 83 13.82 16.86 20.03
N THR A 84 14.82 17.47 20.67
CA THR A 84 14.95 18.94 20.68
C THR A 84 15.66 19.37 19.39
N PRO A 85 15.15 20.40 18.68
CA PRO A 85 15.83 20.95 17.51
C PRO A 85 17.26 21.36 17.84
N ILE A 86 18.19 21.09 16.92
CA ILE A 86 19.62 21.36 17.12
C ILE A 86 20.14 22.49 16.23
N ALA A 87 19.33 22.94 15.26
CA ALA A 87 19.52 24.18 14.51
C ALA A 87 18.21 24.58 13.83
N ASP A 88 18.17 25.77 13.23
CA ASP A 88 17.06 26.20 12.37
C ASP A 88 16.82 25.17 11.26
N ASN A 89 15.56 24.74 11.12
CA ASN A 89 15.14 23.70 10.17
C ASN A 89 15.85 22.34 10.36
N ARG A 90 16.42 22.06 11.53
CA ARG A 90 17.07 20.78 11.85
C ARG A 90 16.52 20.19 13.16
N ALA A 91 15.57 19.28 13.00
CA ALA A 91 15.02 18.42 14.04
C ALA A 91 15.11 16.94 13.58
N HIS A 92 14.83 16.02 14.50
CA HIS A 92 14.85 14.57 14.33
C HIS A 92 16.21 14.00 13.94
N SER A 93 17.18 14.08 14.86
CA SER A 93 18.49 13.45 14.74
C SER A 93 18.41 11.92 14.75
N MET A 94 19.48 11.25 14.31
CA MET A 94 19.61 9.81 14.51
C MET A 94 19.68 9.49 16.00
N ALA A 95 18.92 8.49 16.43
CA ALA A 95 18.89 7.99 17.78
C ALA A 95 18.80 6.47 17.79
N ILE A 96 19.49 5.84 18.76
CA ILE A 96 19.35 4.40 19.04
C ILE A 96 17.87 4.08 19.25
N CYS A 97 17.38 3.09 18.51
CA CYS A 97 15.97 2.70 18.53
C CYS A 97 14.99 3.87 18.34
N SER A 98 15.39 4.84 17.49
CA SER A 98 14.62 6.06 17.17
C SER A 98 14.15 6.84 18.40
N GLY A 99 14.84 6.68 19.53
CA GLY A 99 14.50 7.34 20.80
C GLY A 99 13.21 6.84 21.45
N VAL A 100 12.59 5.78 20.94
CA VAL A 100 11.33 5.23 21.45
C VAL A 100 11.45 3.78 21.91
N GLY A 101 12.32 3.00 21.27
CA GLY A 101 12.58 1.62 21.65
C GLY A 101 13.66 1.47 22.72
N VAL A 102 13.70 0.28 23.33
CA VAL A 102 14.75 -0.10 24.28
C VAL A 102 15.75 -1.01 23.57
N CYS A 103 17.04 -0.65 23.61
CA CYS A 103 18.10 -1.46 23.04
C CYS A 103 18.39 -2.69 23.90
N ASP A 104 18.16 -3.89 23.37
CA ASP A 104 18.71 -5.13 23.93
C ASP A 104 20.15 -5.28 23.44
N VAL A 105 21.08 -4.83 24.27
CA VAL A 105 22.53 -4.87 24.05
C VAL A 105 23.10 -6.28 23.93
N SER A 106 22.39 -7.30 24.42
CA SER A 106 22.81 -8.70 24.28
C SER A 106 22.51 -9.21 22.87
N LEU A 107 21.45 -8.73 22.24
CA LEU A 107 21.04 -9.09 20.87
C LEU A 107 21.52 -8.09 19.81
N GLY A 108 21.79 -6.84 20.19
CA GLY A 108 22.03 -5.75 19.23
C GLY A 108 20.77 -5.34 18.49
N ALA A 109 19.60 -5.53 19.12
CA ALA A 109 18.29 -5.32 18.51
C ALA A 109 17.42 -4.42 19.38
N CYS A 110 16.59 -3.60 18.74
CA CYS A 110 15.64 -2.75 19.43
C CYS A 110 14.36 -3.51 19.76
N THR A 111 13.93 -3.41 21.01
CA THR A 111 12.57 -3.80 21.41
C THR A 111 11.66 -2.58 21.26
N CYS A 112 10.75 -2.65 20.30
CA CYS A 112 9.86 -1.54 19.97
C CYS A 112 8.54 -1.63 20.75
N PRO A 113 8.14 -0.57 21.48
CA PRO A 113 6.80 -0.52 22.05
C PRO A 113 5.77 -0.36 20.92
N PRO A 114 4.62 -1.06 20.94
CA PRO A 114 3.54 -0.75 20.01
C PRO A 114 3.07 0.71 20.13
N PRO A 115 2.73 1.39 19.02
CA PRO A 115 2.62 0.89 17.65
C PRO A 115 3.89 1.09 16.78
N PHE A 116 5.09 1.14 17.38
CA PHE A 116 6.35 1.34 16.65
C PHE A 116 6.95 0.03 16.16
N GLU A 117 7.50 0.03 14.95
CA GLU A 117 8.17 -1.10 14.32
C GLU A 117 9.37 -0.66 13.48
N GLY A 118 10.01 -1.64 12.83
CA GLY A 118 11.27 -1.45 12.12
C GLY A 118 12.46 -1.87 12.99
N ALA A 119 13.64 -1.98 12.38
CA ALA A 119 14.82 -2.47 13.07
C ALA A 119 15.23 -1.54 14.22
N ALA A 120 15.02 -0.24 14.05
CA ALA A 120 15.27 0.82 15.01
C ALA A 120 13.98 1.44 15.57
N CYS A 121 12.83 0.78 15.45
CA CYS A 121 11.53 1.36 15.86
C CYS A 121 11.20 2.68 15.14
N GLU A 122 11.70 2.83 13.91
CA GLU A 122 11.70 4.08 13.15
C GLU A 122 10.40 4.36 12.41
N ARG A 123 9.48 3.38 12.35
CA ARG A 123 8.19 3.46 11.65
C ARG A 123 7.01 3.15 12.58
N LEU A 124 5.82 3.62 12.22
CA LEU A 124 4.57 3.15 12.78
C LEU A 124 4.08 1.92 12.02
N MET A 125 3.57 0.93 12.75
CA MET A 125 2.91 -0.23 12.17
C MET A 125 1.71 0.22 11.31
N CYS A 126 1.49 -0.44 10.19
CA CYS A 126 0.24 -0.28 9.46
C CYS A 126 -0.94 -0.85 10.26
N PRO A 127 -2.13 -0.24 10.17
CA PRO A 127 -3.35 -0.76 10.77
C PRO A 127 -3.67 -2.20 10.31
N PRO A 128 -4.27 -3.06 11.17
CA PRO A 128 -4.56 -2.84 12.60
C PRO A 128 -3.34 -2.96 13.53
N GLY A 129 -2.13 -3.12 12.98
CA GLY A 129 -0.89 -3.34 13.74
C GLY A 129 -0.66 -4.81 14.11
N THR A 130 -1.50 -5.72 13.61
CA THR A 130 -1.41 -7.17 13.85
C THR A 130 -1.24 -7.93 12.54
N ASP A 131 -0.72 -9.15 12.62
CA ASP A 131 -0.65 -10.10 11.51
C ASP A 131 -2.04 -10.75 11.28
N PRO A 132 -2.63 -10.69 10.07
CA PRO A 132 -2.08 -10.10 8.85
C PRO A 132 -2.24 -8.58 8.79
N VAL A 133 -1.14 -7.90 8.42
CA VAL A 133 -1.10 -6.45 8.20
C VAL A 133 -2.14 -6.07 7.14
N CYS A 134 -2.83 -4.95 7.32
CA CYS A 134 -3.95 -4.54 6.46
C CYS A 134 -5.04 -5.62 6.33
N ASN A 135 -5.28 -6.37 7.41
CA ASN A 135 -6.18 -7.53 7.46
C ASN A 135 -5.91 -8.58 6.36
N GLY A 136 -4.71 -8.60 5.77
CA GLY A 136 -4.36 -9.48 4.66
C GLY A 136 -5.02 -9.12 3.32
N HIS A 137 -5.61 -7.93 3.22
CA HIS A 137 -6.34 -7.44 2.06
C HIS A 137 -5.79 -6.11 1.53
N GLY A 138 -4.48 -5.93 1.68
CA GLY A 138 -3.80 -4.74 1.19
C GLY A 138 -2.30 -4.79 1.41
N ARG A 139 -1.66 -3.70 0.99
CA ARG A 139 -0.22 -3.48 1.15
C ARG A 139 0.01 -2.35 2.14
N CYS A 140 0.94 -2.58 3.06
CA CYS A 140 1.43 -1.55 3.96
C CYS A 140 2.48 -0.69 3.26
N LEU A 141 2.23 0.61 3.17
CA LEU A 141 3.07 1.58 2.46
C LEU A 141 3.34 2.79 3.35
N THR A 142 4.50 3.42 3.18
CA THR A 142 4.79 4.71 3.84
C THR A 142 3.95 5.84 3.24
N MET A 143 3.86 6.98 3.91
CA MET A 143 3.21 8.18 3.33
C MET A 143 3.84 8.60 2.00
N ALA A 144 5.16 8.43 1.86
CA ALA A 144 5.88 8.71 0.62
C ALA A 144 5.41 7.81 -0.54
N GLU A 145 5.22 6.52 -0.26
CA GLU A 145 4.76 5.53 -1.23
C GLU A 145 3.26 5.69 -1.53
N LEU A 146 2.45 5.97 -0.51
CA LEU A 146 1.01 6.25 -0.67
C LEU A 146 0.76 7.48 -1.54
N ALA A 147 1.62 8.50 -1.48
CA ALA A 147 1.55 9.64 -2.37
C ALA A 147 1.68 9.23 -3.85
N LEU A 148 2.53 8.25 -4.18
CA LEU A 148 2.66 7.73 -5.55
C LEU A 148 1.42 6.94 -5.99
N GLU A 149 0.65 6.41 -5.04
CA GLU A 149 -0.60 5.72 -5.29
C GLU A 149 -1.83 6.63 -5.26
N ALA A 150 -1.65 7.94 -5.00
CA ALA A 150 -2.75 8.89 -4.96
C ALA A 150 -3.51 8.95 -6.29
N ARG A 151 -4.83 9.10 -6.18
CA ARG A 151 -5.76 9.30 -7.29
C ARG A 151 -6.60 10.55 -7.01
N ASN A 152 -7.10 11.20 -8.06
CA ASN A 152 -8.10 12.25 -7.89
C ASN A 152 -9.50 11.65 -7.68
N ASP A 153 -10.50 12.51 -7.48
CA ASP A 153 -11.90 12.10 -7.28
C ASP A 153 -12.48 11.29 -8.45
N LEU A 154 -11.90 11.46 -9.64
CA LEU A 154 -12.24 10.74 -10.86
C LEU A 154 -11.46 9.44 -11.03
N GLY A 155 -10.61 9.05 -10.07
CA GLY A 155 -9.81 7.81 -10.09
C GLY A 155 -8.54 7.86 -10.94
N ASP A 156 -8.19 9.02 -11.50
CA ASP A 156 -6.99 9.20 -12.31
C ASP A 156 -5.74 9.32 -11.43
N PRO A 157 -4.61 8.65 -11.76
CA PRO A 157 -3.35 8.80 -11.06
C PRO A 157 -2.88 10.23 -10.94
N LEU A 158 -2.54 10.64 -9.71
CA LEU A 158 -1.91 11.91 -9.41
C LEU A 158 -0.39 11.74 -9.36
N SER A 159 0.34 12.66 -9.99
CA SER A 159 1.80 12.72 -9.91
C SER A 159 2.25 13.55 -8.71
N VAL A 160 1.80 13.16 -7.51
CA VAL A 160 2.19 13.83 -6.26
C VAL A 160 3.30 13.06 -5.55
N THR A 161 4.12 13.78 -4.80
CA THR A 161 5.18 13.19 -3.98
C THR A 161 5.10 13.76 -2.58
N TYR A 162 5.49 12.97 -1.58
CA TYR A 162 5.51 13.38 -0.19
C TYR A 162 6.87 13.01 0.42
N GLY A 163 7.56 13.97 1.03
CA GLY A 163 8.92 13.77 1.54
C GLY A 163 10.05 13.83 0.51
N SER A 164 9.75 14.11 -0.76
CA SER A 164 10.74 14.19 -1.84
C SER A 164 11.64 15.43 -1.77
N THR A 165 11.20 16.48 -1.07
CA THR A 165 11.98 17.70 -0.87
C THR A 165 12.90 17.52 0.35
N PRO A 166 14.24 17.51 0.17
CA PRO A 166 15.15 17.32 1.28
C PRO A 166 14.96 18.38 2.37
N ASN A 167 14.97 17.96 3.63
CA ASN A 167 14.80 18.81 4.81
C ASN A 167 13.51 19.64 4.84
N ASN A 168 12.45 19.20 4.14
CA ASN A 168 11.15 19.86 4.27
C ASN A 168 10.51 19.52 5.63
N PRO A 169 10.36 20.50 6.54
CA PRO A 169 9.82 20.26 7.87
C PRO A 169 8.34 19.85 7.87
N PHE A 170 7.62 20.01 6.75
CA PHE A 170 6.21 19.61 6.65
C PHE A 170 6.00 18.16 6.24
N THR A 171 7.07 17.43 5.90
CA THR A 171 6.99 16.06 5.38
C THR A 171 8.09 15.18 5.99
N TRP A 172 8.49 15.45 7.23
CA TRP A 172 9.55 14.72 7.94
C TRP A 172 9.16 13.26 8.26
N ASP A 173 7.86 13.02 8.33
CA ASP A 173 7.19 11.78 8.69
C ASP A 173 6.96 10.85 7.49
N PHE A 174 7.36 11.28 6.29
CA PHE A 174 7.09 10.61 5.01
C PHE A 174 7.45 9.11 4.97
N ASN A 175 8.58 8.71 5.59
CA ASN A 175 9.05 7.32 5.68
C ASN A 175 8.81 6.68 7.06
N LYS A 176 8.12 7.39 7.95
CA LYS A 176 7.87 6.96 9.33
C LYS A 176 6.42 6.52 9.52
N ILE A 177 5.48 7.27 8.95
CA ILE A 177 4.06 6.97 9.04
C ILE A 177 3.69 6.05 7.89
N GLN A 178 2.92 5.01 8.20
CA GLN A 178 2.49 4.01 7.25
C GLN A 178 0.97 3.87 7.26
N GLY A 179 0.41 3.44 6.13
CA GLY A 179 -1.01 3.16 5.97
C GLY A 179 -1.24 2.03 4.97
N CYS A 180 -2.48 1.57 4.90
CA CYS A 180 -2.86 0.49 4.00
C CYS A 180 -3.39 1.03 2.68
N ILE A 181 -2.91 0.46 1.58
CA ILE A 181 -3.62 0.51 0.29
C ILE A 181 -4.31 -0.83 0.07
N CYS A 182 -5.63 -0.80 -0.08
CA CYS A 182 -6.43 -2.02 -0.12
C CYS A 182 -6.43 -2.66 -1.50
N ASP A 183 -6.54 -3.99 -1.49
CA ASP A 183 -6.76 -4.78 -2.69
C ASP A 183 -8.17 -4.54 -3.24
N ALA A 184 -8.38 -4.84 -4.52
CA ALA A 184 -9.67 -4.65 -5.17
C ALA A 184 -10.77 -5.45 -4.44
N GLY A 185 -11.88 -4.77 -4.13
CA GLY A 185 -12.99 -5.33 -3.36
C GLY A 185 -12.86 -5.14 -1.84
N PHE A 186 -11.83 -4.47 -1.37
CA PHE A 186 -11.65 -4.08 0.03
C PHE A 186 -11.40 -2.58 0.17
N GLU A 187 -11.81 -2.04 1.30
CA GLU A 187 -11.74 -0.61 1.63
C GLU A 187 -11.66 -0.39 3.14
N GLY A 188 -11.63 0.89 3.53
CA GLY A 188 -11.41 1.31 4.91
C GLY A 188 -9.93 1.52 5.22
N HIS A 189 -9.68 2.04 6.41
CA HIS A 189 -8.34 2.44 6.85
C HIS A 189 -7.35 1.27 6.99
N ASP A 190 -7.86 0.08 7.30
CA ASP A 190 -7.10 -1.14 7.54
C ASP A 190 -7.47 -2.27 6.58
N CYS A 191 -8.26 -1.99 5.55
CA CYS A 191 -8.76 -2.96 4.56
C CYS A 191 -9.61 -4.10 5.14
N SER A 192 -10.21 -3.90 6.33
CA SER A 192 -11.11 -4.89 6.93
C SER A 192 -12.50 -4.95 6.29
N ARG A 193 -12.91 -3.91 5.55
CA ARG A 193 -14.24 -3.79 4.97
C ARG A 193 -14.22 -4.24 3.52
N ARG A 194 -15.19 -5.04 3.11
CA ARG A 194 -15.42 -5.36 1.69
C ARG A 194 -16.21 -4.24 1.03
N SER A 195 -15.78 -3.81 -0.15
CA SER A 195 -16.52 -2.84 -0.96
C SER A 195 -17.79 -3.49 -1.53
N CYS A 196 -18.92 -2.82 -1.38
CA CYS A 196 -20.17 -3.25 -2.01
C CYS A 196 -20.28 -2.77 -3.46
N PRO A 197 -21.09 -3.47 -4.28
CA PRO A 197 -21.46 -3.00 -5.60
C PRO A 197 -22.01 -1.57 -5.55
N ARG A 198 -21.64 -0.81 -6.57
CA ARG A 198 -22.16 0.54 -6.80
C ARG A 198 -22.97 0.59 -8.08
N GLY A 199 -23.96 1.46 -8.08
CA GLY A 199 -24.90 1.58 -9.18
C GLY A 199 -25.64 2.90 -9.16
N ASP A 200 -26.51 3.02 -10.16
CA ASP A 200 -27.40 4.14 -10.38
C ASP A 200 -28.69 3.96 -9.57
N ASP A 201 -29.26 5.03 -9.03
CA ASP A 201 -30.59 4.95 -8.40
C ASP A 201 -31.67 4.98 -9.50
N PRO A 202 -32.44 3.90 -9.71
CA PRO A 202 -33.43 3.85 -10.78
C PRO A 202 -34.61 4.82 -10.60
N ARG A 203 -34.72 5.52 -9.46
CA ARG A 203 -35.73 6.56 -9.26
C ARG A 203 -35.25 7.94 -9.69
N THR A 204 -33.96 8.13 -9.94
CA THR A 204 -33.47 9.38 -10.50
C THR A 204 -33.89 9.45 -11.97
N THR A 205 -34.38 10.62 -12.39
CA THR A 205 -34.92 10.82 -13.75
C THR A 205 -34.03 11.75 -14.56
N ASN A 206 -34.16 11.71 -15.89
CA ASN A 206 -33.40 12.55 -16.83
C ASN A 206 -31.88 12.39 -16.72
N GLN A 207 -31.42 11.19 -16.37
CA GLN A 207 -30.01 10.87 -16.35
C GLN A 207 -29.52 10.33 -17.69
N ALA A 208 -28.22 10.42 -17.90
CA ALA A 208 -27.55 9.89 -19.06
C ALA A 208 -26.25 9.19 -18.65
N ARG A 209 -25.93 8.12 -19.39
CA ARG A 209 -24.65 7.42 -19.23
C ARG A 209 -23.55 8.21 -19.90
N GLU A 210 -22.35 8.08 -19.33
CA GLU A 210 -21.16 8.57 -19.99
C GLU A 210 -21.02 7.89 -21.36
N VAL A 211 -20.84 8.71 -22.39
CA VAL A 211 -20.46 8.26 -23.72
C VAL A 211 -19.21 9.01 -24.14
N GLN A 212 -18.13 8.28 -24.38
CA GLN A 212 -16.91 8.86 -24.95
C GLN A 212 -16.79 8.45 -26.41
N THR A 213 -16.41 9.40 -27.25
CA THR A 213 -16.24 9.16 -28.68
C THR A 213 -14.77 9.18 -29.06
N ILE A 214 -14.36 8.24 -29.92
CA ILE A 214 -13.02 8.15 -30.46
C ILE A 214 -13.10 8.26 -31.98
N ARG A 215 -12.31 9.17 -32.54
CA ARG A 215 -12.05 9.26 -33.97
C ARG A 215 -10.57 9.05 -34.22
N CYS A 216 -10.23 8.01 -34.97
CA CYS A 216 -8.85 7.72 -35.36
C CYS A 216 -8.74 7.46 -36.86
N VAL A 217 -7.63 7.90 -37.45
CA VAL A 217 -7.31 7.68 -38.87
C VAL A 217 -5.96 7.00 -38.98
N TYR A 218 -5.89 5.97 -39.83
CA TYR A 218 -4.68 5.20 -40.06
C TYR A 218 -4.25 5.20 -41.53
N THR A 219 -2.95 5.00 -41.76
CA THR A 219 -2.33 4.88 -43.10
C THR A 219 -1.95 3.44 -43.45
N ALA A 220 -1.62 2.63 -42.45
CA ALA A 220 -1.49 1.17 -42.54
C ALA A 220 -1.94 0.51 -41.23
N PRO A 221 -2.33 -0.78 -41.22
CA PRO A 221 -2.79 -1.46 -40.02
C PRO A 221 -1.82 -1.28 -38.85
N ALA A 222 -2.35 -0.85 -37.70
CA ALA A 222 -1.54 -0.50 -36.54
C ALA A 222 -2.30 -0.76 -35.25
N THR A 223 -1.53 -1.02 -34.19
CA THR A 223 -2.05 -1.26 -32.85
C THR A 223 -1.92 -0.03 -31.97
N PHE A 224 -2.76 0.04 -30.95
CA PHE A 224 -2.73 1.05 -29.90
C PHE A 224 -3.31 0.47 -28.61
N THR A 225 -2.98 1.07 -27.48
CA THR A 225 -3.67 0.79 -26.22
C THR A 225 -4.37 2.04 -25.69
N LEU A 226 -5.47 1.82 -24.98
CA LEU A 226 -6.18 2.88 -24.26
C LEU A 226 -5.92 2.72 -22.76
N ARG A 227 -5.89 3.85 -22.06
CA ARG A 227 -5.68 3.93 -20.61
C ARG A 227 -6.84 4.64 -19.94
N PHE A 228 -7.32 4.06 -18.85
CA PHE A 228 -8.39 4.60 -18.01
C PHE A 228 -8.05 4.38 -16.54
N ARG A 229 -8.03 5.45 -15.74
CA ARG A 229 -7.73 5.39 -14.29
C ARG A 229 -6.44 4.61 -13.98
N GLY A 230 -5.41 4.84 -14.79
CA GLY A 230 -4.10 4.20 -14.65
C GLY A 230 -4.01 2.75 -15.16
N LYS A 231 -5.10 2.09 -15.54
CA LYS A 231 -5.06 0.75 -16.15
C LYS A 231 -5.09 0.83 -17.67
N VAL A 232 -4.38 -0.09 -18.30
CA VAL A 232 -4.17 -0.14 -19.76
C VAL A 232 -4.97 -1.31 -20.35
N SER A 233 -5.60 -1.08 -21.50
CA SER A 233 -6.32 -2.12 -22.24
C SER A 233 -5.37 -3.16 -22.82
N PRO A 234 -5.87 -4.36 -23.16
CA PRO A 234 -5.21 -5.21 -24.14
C PRO A 234 -4.95 -4.44 -25.46
N PRO A 235 -3.97 -4.87 -26.26
CA PRO A 235 -3.70 -4.26 -27.56
C PRO A 235 -4.94 -4.24 -28.45
N LEU A 236 -5.33 -3.04 -28.90
CA LEU A 236 -6.39 -2.82 -29.88
C LEU A 236 -5.77 -2.61 -31.26
N SER A 237 -6.52 -2.90 -32.32
CA SER A 237 -6.08 -2.73 -33.71
C SER A 237 -6.99 -1.76 -34.47
N SER A 238 -6.41 -1.03 -35.42
CA SER A 238 -7.14 -0.13 -36.32
C SER A 238 -8.26 -0.82 -37.11
N SER A 239 -8.18 -2.14 -37.33
CA SER A 239 -9.18 -2.93 -38.05
C SER A 239 -10.07 -3.79 -37.14
N MET A 240 -9.99 -3.61 -35.82
CA MET A 240 -10.73 -4.43 -34.85
C MET A 240 -12.24 -4.14 -34.90
N LEU A 241 -13.06 -5.19 -34.80
CA LEU A 241 -14.52 -5.09 -34.81
C LEU A 241 -15.05 -4.47 -33.51
N ALA A 242 -16.26 -3.91 -33.54
CA ALA A 242 -16.84 -3.25 -32.37
C ALA A 242 -16.98 -4.19 -31.16
N ALA A 243 -17.39 -5.44 -31.39
CA ALA A 243 -17.54 -6.45 -30.33
C ALA A 243 -16.20 -6.82 -29.67
N ASP A 244 -15.12 -6.86 -30.45
CA ASP A 244 -13.79 -7.19 -29.94
C ASP A 244 -13.20 -6.02 -29.12
N VAL A 245 -13.42 -4.77 -29.57
CA VAL A 245 -13.07 -3.58 -28.78
C VAL A 245 -13.88 -3.56 -27.48
N GLN A 246 -15.16 -3.89 -27.52
CA GLN A 246 -16.01 -3.99 -26.33
C GLN A 246 -15.44 -5.01 -25.34
N ALA A 247 -15.13 -6.23 -25.79
CA ALA A 247 -14.57 -7.27 -24.93
C ALA A 247 -13.20 -6.88 -24.35
N ALA A 248 -12.34 -6.26 -25.15
CA ALA A 248 -11.03 -5.81 -24.70
C ALA A 248 -11.14 -4.71 -23.62
N LEU A 249 -12.02 -3.73 -23.81
CA LEU A 249 -12.26 -2.68 -22.80
C LEU A 249 -12.93 -3.23 -21.55
N ALA A 250 -13.88 -4.16 -21.68
CA ALA A 250 -14.56 -4.79 -20.55
C ALA A 250 -13.61 -5.60 -19.65
N SER A 251 -12.50 -6.09 -20.19
CA SER A 251 -11.46 -6.78 -19.40
C SER A 251 -10.64 -5.84 -18.50
N VAL A 252 -10.73 -4.51 -18.71
CA VAL A 252 -10.01 -3.54 -17.88
C VAL A 252 -10.82 -3.30 -16.61
N SER A 253 -10.25 -3.68 -15.46
CA SER A 253 -10.95 -3.68 -14.16
C SER A 253 -11.52 -2.32 -13.73
N THR A 254 -10.95 -1.21 -14.20
CA THR A 254 -11.45 0.15 -13.91
C THR A 254 -12.55 0.61 -14.85
N ILE A 255 -12.78 -0.08 -15.97
CA ILE A 255 -13.82 0.20 -16.95
C ILE A 255 -15.05 -0.69 -16.70
N GLY A 256 -14.85 -2.01 -16.61
CA GLY A 256 -15.93 -2.99 -16.53
C GLY A 256 -16.82 -2.99 -17.78
N ASP A 257 -18.07 -3.39 -17.66
CA ASP A 257 -18.97 -3.48 -18.82
C ASP A 257 -19.11 -2.14 -19.56
N VAL A 258 -19.03 -2.21 -20.89
CA VAL A 258 -19.25 -1.12 -21.84
C VAL A 258 -20.06 -1.61 -23.02
N GLN A 259 -20.71 -0.68 -23.72
CA GLN A 259 -21.30 -0.92 -25.03
C GLN A 259 -20.53 -0.11 -26.08
N VAL A 260 -20.06 -0.77 -27.14
CA VAL A 260 -19.30 -0.12 -28.22
C VAL A 260 -20.12 -0.14 -29.50
N SER A 261 -20.24 1.02 -30.15
CA SER A 261 -20.90 1.16 -31.45
C SER A 261 -20.06 1.99 -32.42
N TYR A 262 -20.16 1.66 -33.71
CA TYR A 262 -19.40 2.29 -34.79
C TYR A 262 -20.37 2.99 -35.74
N SER A 263 -20.11 4.25 -36.08
CA SER A 263 -20.95 5.00 -37.03
C SER A 263 -20.94 4.42 -38.44
N ALA A 264 -19.89 3.70 -38.82
CA ALA A 264 -19.79 2.99 -40.10
C ALA A 264 -20.36 1.55 -40.06
N GLY A 265 -20.91 1.12 -38.93
CA GLY A 265 -21.49 -0.21 -38.71
C GLY A 265 -20.57 -1.15 -37.91
N PRO A 266 -21.14 -2.15 -37.21
CA PRO A 266 -20.40 -2.97 -36.23
C PRO A 266 -19.29 -3.84 -36.83
N ASN A 267 -19.38 -4.12 -38.14
CA ASN A 267 -18.42 -4.94 -38.88
C ASN A 267 -17.32 -4.09 -39.56
N SER A 268 -17.30 -2.78 -39.39
CA SER A 268 -16.20 -1.93 -39.87
C SER A 268 -14.98 -2.06 -38.97
N GLY A 269 -13.81 -1.62 -39.45
CA GLY A 269 -12.64 -1.44 -38.60
C GLY A 269 -12.82 -0.30 -37.60
N ALA A 270 -12.16 -0.39 -36.44
CA ALA A 270 -12.18 0.62 -35.39
C ALA A 270 -11.79 2.02 -35.91
N CYS A 271 -10.63 2.13 -36.54
CA CYS A 271 -10.15 3.39 -37.10
C CYS A 271 -10.49 3.49 -38.59
N THR A 272 -10.53 4.72 -39.08
CA THR A 272 -10.82 5.02 -40.48
C THR A 272 -9.54 4.93 -41.31
N LEU A 273 -9.52 4.14 -42.38
CA LEU A 273 -8.45 4.27 -43.38
C LEU A 273 -8.61 5.61 -44.08
N SER A 274 -7.54 6.37 -44.31
CA SER A 274 -7.63 7.76 -44.83
C SER A 274 -8.44 7.94 -46.13
N SER A 275 -8.69 6.87 -46.88
CA SER A 275 -9.49 6.82 -48.11
C SER A 275 -10.97 6.44 -47.92
N GLN A 276 -11.43 6.23 -46.69
CA GLN A 276 -12.75 5.70 -46.35
C GLN A 276 -13.62 6.73 -45.60
N PRO A 277 -14.96 6.57 -45.57
CA PRO A 277 -15.84 7.42 -44.77
C PRO A 277 -15.47 7.33 -43.28
N THR A 278 -15.68 8.43 -42.56
CA THR A 278 -15.32 8.53 -41.14
C THR A 278 -16.11 7.53 -40.30
N ASN A 279 -15.39 6.69 -39.57
CA ASN A 279 -15.91 5.91 -38.45
C ASN A 279 -15.65 6.66 -37.14
N THR A 280 -16.71 6.83 -36.35
CA THR A 280 -16.66 7.27 -34.96
C THR A 280 -16.98 6.08 -34.08
N ILE A 281 -16.09 5.79 -33.14
CA ILE A 281 -16.29 4.80 -32.11
C ILE A 281 -16.99 5.48 -30.94
N SER A 282 -18.17 5.02 -30.57
CA SER A 282 -18.89 5.49 -29.37
C SER A 282 -18.84 4.41 -28.30
N ILE A 283 -18.29 4.75 -27.14
CA ILE A 283 -18.14 3.87 -25.99
C ILE A 283 -19.08 4.37 -24.90
N THR A 284 -20.17 3.64 -24.64
CA THR A 284 -21.09 3.89 -23.54
C THR A 284 -20.65 3.10 -22.33
N PHE A 285 -20.40 3.77 -21.21
CA PHE A 285 -20.00 3.10 -19.98
C PHE A 285 -21.22 2.55 -19.22
N ILE A 286 -21.18 1.26 -18.92
CA ILE A 286 -22.26 0.56 -18.19
C ILE A 286 -21.88 0.40 -16.73
N SER A 287 -20.64 -0.02 -16.46
CA SER A 287 -20.18 -0.28 -15.09
C SER A 287 -19.58 0.92 -14.40
N ALA A 288 -18.75 1.71 -15.08
CA ALA A 288 -18.29 2.99 -14.55
C ALA A 288 -19.37 4.05 -14.77
N LEU A 289 -19.85 4.67 -13.69
CA LEU A 289 -20.94 5.63 -13.69
C LEU A 289 -20.47 7.03 -13.27
N GLY A 290 -21.28 8.05 -13.55
CA GLY A 290 -20.97 9.47 -13.34
C GLY A 290 -20.26 10.13 -14.51
N ASP A 291 -19.80 11.37 -14.29
CA ASP A 291 -18.95 12.13 -15.22
C ASP A 291 -17.53 11.54 -15.16
N LEU A 292 -17.12 10.82 -16.21
CA LEU A 292 -15.88 10.04 -16.20
C LEU A 292 -14.73 10.83 -16.81
N PRO A 293 -13.47 10.61 -16.35
CA PRO A 293 -12.32 11.21 -17.01
C PRO A 293 -12.19 10.65 -18.45
N PRO A 294 -11.62 11.43 -19.39
CA PRO A 294 -11.42 10.94 -20.74
C PRO A 294 -10.50 9.72 -20.77
N LEU A 295 -10.84 8.73 -21.60
CA LEU A 295 -9.91 7.72 -22.08
C LEU A 295 -8.68 8.41 -22.66
N LYS A 296 -7.50 7.82 -22.44
CA LYS A 296 -6.23 8.34 -22.95
C LYS A 296 -5.61 7.30 -23.87
N VAL A 297 -5.21 7.71 -25.06
CA VAL A 297 -4.38 6.86 -25.93
C VAL A 297 -2.95 6.85 -25.39
N ASN A 298 -2.36 5.67 -25.27
CA ASN A 298 -1.00 5.55 -24.79
C ASN A 298 0.03 5.96 -25.85
N ALA A 299 1.24 6.27 -25.38
CA ALA A 299 2.37 6.69 -26.22
C ALA A 299 2.99 5.54 -27.02
N ASP A 300 2.53 4.31 -26.82
CA ASP A 300 2.91 3.12 -27.60
C ASP A 300 2.33 3.14 -29.03
N ARG A 301 1.36 4.02 -29.30
CA ARG A 301 0.79 4.22 -30.64
C ARG A 301 1.87 4.71 -31.60
N ASN A 302 1.97 4.05 -32.75
CA ASN A 302 2.78 4.54 -33.87
C ASN A 302 2.11 5.76 -34.52
N THR A 303 2.63 6.96 -34.26
CA THR A 303 2.08 8.24 -34.77
C THR A 303 2.24 8.43 -36.28
N VAL A 304 3.09 7.64 -36.95
CA VAL A 304 3.21 7.64 -38.42
C VAL A 304 2.06 6.83 -39.03
N LEU A 305 1.75 5.67 -38.44
CA LEU A 305 0.70 4.78 -38.94
C LEU A 305 -0.70 5.18 -38.48
N LEU A 306 -0.80 5.79 -37.30
CA LEU A 306 -2.02 6.34 -36.69
C LEU A 306 -1.82 7.83 -36.35
N PRO A 307 -1.77 8.71 -37.36
CA PRO A 307 -1.48 10.13 -37.16
C PRO A 307 -2.60 10.89 -36.47
N VAL A 308 -3.86 10.51 -36.72
CA VAL A 308 -5.03 11.18 -36.14
C VAL A 308 -5.62 10.29 -35.06
N PHE A 309 -5.77 10.84 -33.86
CA PHE A 309 -6.48 10.20 -32.77
C PHE A 309 -7.07 11.29 -31.87
N THR A 310 -8.38 11.34 -31.80
CA THR A 310 -9.13 12.33 -31.02
C THR A 310 -10.12 11.57 -30.14
N ILE A 311 -10.16 11.95 -28.86
CA ILE A 311 -11.10 11.39 -27.87
C ILE A 311 -11.90 12.57 -27.32
N ASN A 312 -13.23 12.49 -27.35
CA ASN A 312 -14.12 13.48 -26.76
C ASN A 312 -14.93 12.85 -25.62
N SER A 313 -15.00 13.55 -24.49
CA SER A 313 -15.77 13.17 -23.29
C SER A 313 -16.50 14.38 -22.68
N ASP A 314 -16.56 15.48 -23.41
CA ASP A 314 -16.98 16.79 -22.90
C ASP A 314 -18.44 17.11 -23.20
N GLY A 315 -19.19 16.19 -23.81
CA GLY A 315 -20.56 16.39 -24.28
C GLY A 315 -20.66 16.90 -25.72
N ILE A 316 -19.54 16.99 -26.45
CA ILE A 316 -19.48 17.45 -27.84
C ILE A 316 -19.18 16.26 -28.77
N SER A 317 -19.47 16.42 -30.07
CA SER A 317 -19.15 15.44 -31.11
C SER A 317 -19.72 14.04 -30.87
N GLY A 318 -20.91 13.97 -30.26
CA GLY A 318 -21.60 12.73 -29.93
C GLY A 318 -21.16 12.08 -28.61
N SER A 319 -20.22 12.69 -27.89
CA SER A 319 -19.96 12.34 -26.48
C SER A 319 -21.08 12.88 -25.58
N ILE A 320 -21.24 12.27 -24.41
CA ILE A 320 -22.23 12.63 -23.38
C ILE A 320 -21.51 12.56 -22.04
N ARG A 321 -21.63 13.62 -21.24
CA ARG A 321 -21.19 13.59 -19.84
C ARG A 321 -22.19 12.80 -19.01
N GLY A 322 -21.70 11.76 -18.33
CA GLY A 322 -22.52 10.93 -17.48
C GLY A 322 -23.08 11.69 -16.28
N THR A 323 -24.35 11.46 -15.99
CA THR A 323 -25.05 12.00 -14.82
C THR A 323 -25.65 10.92 -13.92
N ASN A 324 -25.57 9.65 -14.33
CA ASN A 324 -25.95 8.52 -13.47
C ASN A 324 -25.13 8.49 -12.18
N GLU A 325 -25.78 8.16 -11.07
CA GLU A 325 -25.09 8.03 -9.79
C GLU A 325 -24.13 6.83 -9.81
N ASN A 326 -23.07 6.92 -9.02
CA ASN A 326 -22.21 5.78 -8.68
C ASN A 326 -22.32 5.51 -7.17
N ALA A 327 -23.53 5.22 -6.72
CA ALA A 327 -23.89 5.12 -5.32
C ALA A 327 -23.71 3.70 -4.79
N GLU A 328 -23.26 3.57 -3.55
CA GLU A 328 -23.23 2.28 -2.85
C GLU A 328 -24.63 1.69 -2.78
N CYS A 329 -24.77 0.45 -3.25
CA CYS A 329 -26.05 -0.24 -3.36
C CYS A 329 -27.14 0.59 -4.04
N SER A 330 -26.75 1.42 -5.03
CA SER A 330 -27.67 2.30 -5.77
C SER A 330 -28.54 3.21 -4.87
N ASN A 331 -28.09 3.56 -3.66
CA ASN A 331 -28.89 4.23 -2.61
C ASN A 331 -30.16 3.46 -2.16
N ASN A 332 -30.24 2.18 -2.51
CA ASN A 332 -31.44 1.35 -2.44
C ASN A 332 -31.23 0.07 -1.64
N GLY A 333 -30.17 0.02 -0.83
CA GLY A 333 -29.88 -1.04 0.11
C GLY A 333 -28.80 -0.63 1.09
N LEU A 334 -28.54 -1.51 2.06
CA LEU A 334 -27.45 -1.36 3.01
C LEU A 334 -26.31 -2.29 2.62
N CYS A 335 -25.08 -1.78 2.62
CA CYS A 335 -23.90 -2.59 2.41
C CYS A 335 -23.58 -3.41 3.68
N ASP A 336 -23.52 -4.74 3.54
CA ASP A 336 -22.88 -5.60 4.53
C ASP A 336 -21.37 -5.64 4.23
N TYR A 337 -20.59 -4.82 4.93
CA TYR A 337 -19.15 -4.72 4.75
C TYR A 337 -18.37 -5.98 5.15
N ALA A 338 -18.99 -6.96 5.84
CA ALA A 338 -18.33 -8.23 6.14
C ALA A 338 -18.36 -9.18 4.93
N THR A 339 -19.41 -9.10 4.10
CA THR A 339 -19.60 -9.96 2.92
C THR A 339 -19.41 -9.23 1.59
N GLY A 340 -19.47 -7.90 1.58
CA GLY A 340 -19.43 -7.07 0.36
C GLY A 340 -20.73 -7.14 -0.43
N THR A 341 -21.85 -7.48 0.21
CA THR A 341 -23.14 -7.67 -0.45
C THR A 341 -24.13 -6.57 -0.10
N CYS A 342 -24.92 -6.15 -1.08
CA CYS A 342 -25.99 -5.18 -0.86
C CYS A 342 -27.28 -5.86 -0.41
N GLN A 343 -27.78 -5.46 0.76
CA GLN A 343 -29.09 -5.86 1.28
C GLN A 343 -30.14 -4.86 0.77
N CYS A 344 -30.84 -5.24 -0.30
CA CYS A 344 -31.79 -4.35 -0.97
C CYS A 344 -33.02 -4.05 -0.10
N PHE A 345 -33.50 -2.81 -0.15
CA PHE A 345 -34.77 -2.43 0.44
C PHE A 345 -35.96 -3.04 -0.31
N ASP A 346 -37.14 -3.05 0.31
CA ASP A 346 -38.34 -3.61 -0.30
C ASP A 346 -38.62 -2.99 -1.68
N GLY A 347 -38.93 -3.86 -2.64
CA GLY A 347 -39.16 -3.47 -4.02
C GLY A 347 -37.92 -3.21 -4.87
N MET A 348 -36.73 -3.44 -4.33
CA MET A 348 -35.47 -3.26 -5.04
C MET A 348 -34.80 -4.61 -5.29
N ALA A 349 -34.17 -4.76 -6.44
CA ALA A 349 -33.42 -5.95 -6.80
C ALA A 349 -32.16 -5.60 -7.59
N SER A 350 -31.33 -6.62 -7.83
CA SER A 350 -30.10 -6.52 -8.61
C SER A 350 -30.37 -6.08 -10.05
N SER A 351 -29.58 -5.13 -10.56
CA SER A 351 -29.73 -4.60 -11.91
C SER A 351 -28.77 -5.21 -12.91
N ASN A 352 -29.04 -4.98 -14.20
CA ASN A 352 -28.09 -5.19 -15.29
C ASN A 352 -27.28 -3.92 -15.63
N GLY A 353 -27.45 -2.85 -14.86
CA GLY A 353 -26.82 -1.55 -15.13
C GLY A 353 -27.39 -0.85 -16.37
N LEU A 354 -28.56 -1.25 -16.87
CA LEU A 354 -29.25 -0.65 -18.02
C LEU A 354 -30.74 -0.42 -17.71
N GLY A 355 -31.11 -0.36 -16.43
CA GLY A 355 -32.49 -0.21 -15.96
C GLY A 355 -33.32 -1.50 -15.97
N GLY A 356 -32.71 -2.64 -16.30
CA GLY A 356 -33.36 -3.96 -16.24
C GLY A 356 -32.84 -4.82 -15.08
N LEU A 357 -33.51 -5.94 -14.84
CA LEU A 357 -33.08 -6.96 -13.89
C LEU A 357 -31.75 -7.59 -14.35
N GLY A 358 -30.82 -7.82 -13.44
CA GLY A 358 -29.53 -8.44 -13.75
C GLY A 358 -28.78 -8.97 -12.52
N LEU A 359 -27.49 -9.20 -12.65
CA LEU A 359 -26.66 -9.90 -11.65
C LEU A 359 -25.60 -9.01 -10.97
N ARG A 360 -25.71 -7.67 -11.09
CA ARG A 360 -24.74 -6.75 -10.47
C ARG A 360 -24.78 -6.71 -8.94
N ALA A 361 -25.86 -7.23 -8.34
CA ALA A 361 -26.12 -7.23 -6.91
C ALA A 361 -26.06 -5.83 -6.27
N ASP A 362 -26.51 -4.82 -7.01
CA ASP A 362 -26.37 -3.40 -6.68
C ASP A 362 -27.66 -2.73 -6.19
N CYS A 363 -28.78 -3.46 -6.12
CA CYS A 363 -30.10 -2.89 -5.79
C CYS A 363 -30.57 -1.79 -6.77
N GLY A 364 -30.03 -1.76 -7.99
CA GLY A 364 -30.32 -0.73 -9.00
C GLY A 364 -31.55 -1.01 -9.87
N TYR A 365 -32.37 -2.03 -9.57
CA TYR A 365 -33.58 -2.36 -10.33
C TYR A 365 -34.83 -2.23 -9.48
N LEU A 366 -35.80 -1.44 -9.96
CA LEU A 366 -37.09 -1.27 -9.32
C LEU A 366 -38.04 -2.38 -9.76
N VAL A 367 -38.40 -3.27 -8.82
CA VAL A 367 -39.29 -4.40 -9.09
C VAL A 367 -40.72 -3.89 -9.31
N PRO A 368 -41.37 -4.23 -10.45
CA PRO A 368 -42.75 -3.82 -10.71
C PRO A 368 -43.71 -4.33 -9.63
N GLU A 369 -44.66 -3.49 -9.22
CA GLU A 369 -45.62 -3.80 -8.16
C GLU A 369 -46.49 -5.03 -8.46
N THR A 370 -46.78 -5.28 -9.74
CA THR A 370 -47.50 -6.48 -10.21
C THR A 370 -46.77 -7.78 -9.88
N VAL A 371 -45.44 -7.76 -9.80
CA VAL A 371 -44.63 -8.93 -9.44
C VAL A 371 -44.55 -9.08 -7.93
N ARG A 372 -44.54 -7.96 -7.18
CA ARG A 372 -44.52 -8.00 -5.70
C ARG A 372 -45.80 -8.56 -5.09
N LEU A 373 -46.96 -8.30 -5.72
CA LEU A 373 -48.26 -8.76 -5.22
C LEU A 373 -48.56 -10.23 -5.53
N ALA A 374 -47.86 -10.84 -6.50
CA ALA A 374 -48.02 -12.26 -6.82
C ALA A 374 -47.56 -13.18 -5.68
N ASP A 375 -46.60 -12.72 -4.86
CA ASP A 375 -46.08 -13.46 -3.70
C ASP A 375 -47.00 -13.38 -2.46
N VAL A 376 -47.95 -12.44 -2.45
CA VAL A 376 -48.89 -12.25 -1.32
C VAL A 376 -50.22 -12.97 -1.57
N SER A 377 -50.52 -13.37 -2.81
CA SER A 377 -51.75 -14.10 -3.15
C SER A 377 -51.74 -15.60 -2.83
N GLU A 378 -50.65 -16.14 -2.26
CA GLU A 378 -50.54 -17.54 -1.80
C GLU A 378 -50.50 -17.72 -0.27
N ILE A 379 -50.83 -16.69 0.53
CA ILE A 379 -50.92 -16.77 2.01
C ILE A 379 -52.37 -16.75 2.49
#